data_AF-A0A662FAB2-F1
#
_entry.id   AF-A0A662FAB2-F1
#
_cell.length_a   1.000
_cell.length_b   1.000
_cell.length_c   1.000
_cell.angle_alpha   90.00
_cell.angle_beta   90.00
_cell.angle_gamma   90.00
#
_symmetry.space_group_name_H-M   'P 1'
#
loop_
_entity.id
_entity.type
_entity.pdbx_description
1 polymer ?
#
loop_
_entity_poly.entity_id
_entity_poly.type
_entity_poly.pdbx_seq_one_letter_code
_entity_poly.pdbx_strand_id
1 'polypeptide(L)'
;NQQKPKPYWLLLLVPLLALGVLAYRKLRKPKEEITIESSAVVEKEFDYNAEARKLLMKSKRMFERGEYKEAYALAAQALRLYLSYKHDLKKELTNYEVIEFLKKQKLPYKEAKECFDLCTLVEFAKYKPKKEDYNRIVSIVEAFLGP
;
A
#
# COMPACT_ATOMS: atom_id res chain seq x y z
N ASN A 1 54.06 30.88 17.61
CA ASN A 1 53.29 30.03 16.68
C ASN A 1 52.59 28.90 17.44
N GLN A 2 51.26 29.06 17.55
CA GLN A 2 50.18 28.10 17.83
C GLN A 2 50.54 26.69 18.31
N GLN A 3 50.42 26.43 19.61
CA GLN A 3 50.26 25.07 20.14
C GLN A 3 48.78 24.68 20.00
N LYS A 4 48.45 23.85 19.00
CA LYS A 4 47.10 23.30 18.83
C LYS A 4 46.75 22.44 20.05
N PRO A 5 45.61 22.66 20.72
CA PRO A 5 45.21 21.81 21.84
C PRO A 5 45.01 20.39 21.34
N LYS A 6 45.73 19.45 21.94
CA LYS A 6 45.62 18.02 21.62
C LYS A 6 44.18 17.58 21.92
N PRO A 7 43.47 16.96 20.95
CA PRO A 7 42.04 16.69 21.07
C PRO A 7 41.78 15.45 21.93
N TYR A 8 42.19 15.48 23.21
CA TYR A 8 41.92 14.42 24.19
C TYR A 8 40.42 14.18 24.39
N TRP A 9 39.56 15.11 23.97
CA TRP A 9 38.11 14.91 23.94
C TRP A 9 37.65 13.82 22.97
N LEU A 10 38.42 13.53 21.91
CA LEU A 10 38.16 12.39 21.01
C LEU A 10 38.26 11.05 21.76
N LEU A 11 39.13 10.93 22.77
CA LEU A 11 39.25 9.71 23.57
C LEU A 11 38.02 9.46 24.45
N LEU A 12 37.27 10.51 24.82
CA LEU A 12 36.00 10.38 25.55
C LEU A 12 34.82 10.08 24.61
N LEU A 13 34.95 10.41 23.32
CA LEU A 13 33.88 10.23 22.33
C LEU A 13 33.73 8.76 21.91
N VAL A 14 34.84 8.01 21.89
CA VAL A 14 34.88 6.57 21.55
C VAL A 14 34.09 5.70 22.54
N PRO A 15 34.28 5.79 23.88
CA PRO A 15 33.49 5.01 24.83
C PRO A 15 32.02 5.42 24.84
N LEU A 16 31.70 6.70 24.58
CA LEU A 16 30.32 7.17 24.50
C LEU A 16 29.58 6.56 23.30
N LEU A 17 30.23 6.50 22.13
CA LEU A 17 29.71 5.81 20.94
C LEU A 17 29.55 4.30 21.18
N ALA A 18 30.52 3.67 21.84
CA ALA A 18 30.45 2.24 22.16
C ALA A 18 29.27 1.90 23.08
N LEU A 19 29.03 2.73 24.11
CA LEU A 19 27.86 2.59 25.00
C LEU A 19 26.54 2.79 24.24
N GLY A 20 26.47 3.78 23.34
CA GLY A 20 25.30 3.99 22.49
C GLY A 20 24.98 2.81 21.59
N VAL A 21 26.00 2.21 20.96
CA VAL A 21 25.85 1.01 20.11
C VAL A 21 25.42 -0.20 20.93
N LEU A 22 25.98 -0.40 22.12
CA LEU A 22 25.59 -1.51 23.00
C LEU A 22 24.15 -1.37 23.51
N ALA A 23 23.73 -0.17 23.90
CA ALA A 23 22.34 0.12 24.27
C ALA A 23 21.39 -0.11 23.09
N TYR A 24 21.75 0.36 21.90
CA TYR A 24 20.97 0.14 20.68
C TYR A 24 20.82 -1.34 20.34
N ARG A 25 21.88 -2.14 20.48
CA ARG A 25 21.83 -3.60 20.25
C ARG A 25 21.02 -4.34 21.30
N LYS A 26 21.04 -3.91 22.57
CA LYS A 26 20.25 -4.52 23.65
C LYS A 26 18.76 -4.17 23.56
N LEU A 27 18.44 -2.98 23.06
CA LEU A 27 17.06 -2.51 22.86
C LEU A 27 16.45 -2.96 21.53
N ARG A 28 17.28 -3.30 20.53
CA ARG A 28 16.80 -3.98 19.34
C ARG A 28 16.36 -5.39 19.71
N LYS A 29 15.04 -5.59 19.78
CA LYS A 29 14.47 -6.93 19.60
C LYS A 29 14.98 -7.47 18.27
N PRO A 30 15.39 -8.75 18.20
CA PRO A 30 15.64 -9.37 16.91
C PRO A 30 14.42 -9.12 16.05
N LYS A 31 14.63 -8.57 14.85
CA LYS A 31 13.58 -8.53 13.84
C LYS A 31 13.29 -10.00 13.60
N GLU A 32 12.15 -10.48 14.07
CA GLU A 32 11.65 -11.79 13.69
C GLU A 32 11.67 -11.80 12.17
N GLU A 33 12.65 -12.49 11.59
CA GLU A 33 12.47 -13.08 10.29
C GLU A 33 11.29 -14.01 10.50
N ILE A 34 10.12 -13.54 10.11
CA ILE A 34 8.92 -14.34 10.03
C ILE A 34 9.24 -15.35 8.93
N THR A 35 9.91 -16.43 9.32
CA THR A 35 9.88 -17.70 8.60
C THR A 35 8.43 -18.11 8.67
N ILE A 36 7.68 -17.79 7.61
CA ILE A 36 6.34 -18.33 7.41
C ILE A 36 6.58 -19.81 7.18
N GLU A 37 6.57 -20.58 8.28
CA GLU A 37 6.25 -21.99 8.22
C GLU A 37 4.87 -22.04 7.56
N SER A 38 4.90 -22.43 6.29
CA SER A 38 3.75 -22.80 5.47
C SER A 38 3.06 -23.97 6.17
N SER A 39 2.34 -23.65 7.24
CA SER A 39 1.27 -24.45 7.76
C SER A 39 0.29 -24.53 6.61
N ALA A 40 0.17 -25.72 6.03
CA ALA A 40 -0.87 -26.07 5.07
C ALA A 40 -2.21 -25.96 5.79
N VAL A 41 -2.65 -24.72 6.01
CA VAL A 41 -4.05 -24.40 6.21
C VAL A 41 -4.68 -24.80 4.90
N VAL A 42 -5.63 -25.73 4.96
CA VAL A 42 -6.58 -25.97 3.87
C VAL A 42 -7.22 -24.62 3.60
N GLU A 43 -6.66 -23.89 2.63
CA GLU A 43 -7.00 -22.51 2.31
C GLU A 43 -8.46 -22.56 1.86
N LYS A 44 -9.38 -22.12 2.71
CA LYS A 44 -10.73 -21.80 2.27
C LYS A 44 -10.56 -20.93 1.04
N GLU A 45 -11.09 -21.37 -0.09
CA GLU A 45 -10.98 -20.66 -1.35
C GLU A 45 -11.46 -19.21 -1.13
N PHE A 46 -10.51 -18.28 -1.11
CA PHE A 46 -10.81 -16.89 -0.82
C PHE A 46 -11.51 -16.31 -2.05
N ASP A 47 -12.82 -16.06 -1.92
CA ASP A 47 -13.61 -15.41 -2.95
C ASP A 47 -13.30 -13.91 -3.02
N TYR A 48 -12.20 -13.62 -3.70
CA TYR A 48 -11.69 -12.28 -3.94
C TYR A 48 -12.66 -11.44 -4.77
N ASN A 49 -13.52 -12.05 -5.59
CA ASN A 49 -14.51 -11.33 -6.38
C ASN A 49 -15.62 -10.80 -5.46
N ALA A 50 -16.18 -11.66 -4.61
CA ALA A 50 -17.16 -11.24 -3.60
C ALA A 50 -16.58 -10.21 -2.64
N GLU A 51 -15.32 -10.36 -2.21
CA GLU A 51 -14.69 -9.40 -1.31
C GLU A 51 -14.42 -8.05 -1.99
N ALA A 52 -13.98 -8.03 -3.24
CA ALA A 52 -13.83 -6.80 -4.01
C ALA A 52 -15.19 -6.09 -4.22
N ARG A 53 -16.27 -6.85 -4.44
CA ARG A 53 -17.64 -6.29 -4.52
C ARG A 53 -18.09 -5.68 -3.20
N LYS A 54 -17.79 -6.31 -2.06
CA LYS A 54 -18.09 -5.73 -0.74
C LYS A 54 -17.35 -4.42 -0.52
N LEU A 55 -16.06 -4.35 -0.90
CA LEU A 55 -15.27 -3.14 -0.83
C LEU A 55 -15.86 -2.02 -1.71
N LEU A 56 -16.26 -2.36 -2.94
CA LEU A 56 -16.90 -1.40 -3.84
C LEU A 56 -18.27 -0.92 -3.32
N MET A 57 -19.08 -1.82 -2.74
CA MET A 57 -20.35 -1.42 -2.11
C MET A 57 -20.12 -0.50 -0.91
N LYS A 58 -19.10 -0.79 -0.08
CA LYS A 58 -18.72 0.09 1.03
C LYS A 58 -18.26 1.44 0.51
N SER A 59 -17.46 1.46 -0.56
CA SER A 59 -17.03 2.69 -1.24
C SER A 59 -18.23 3.56 -1.62
N LYS A 60 -19.26 2.99 -2.26
CA LYS A 60 -20.48 3.72 -2.66
C LYS A 60 -21.19 4.36 -1.46
N ARG A 61 -21.35 3.61 -0.37
CA ARG A 61 -21.95 4.12 0.88
C ARG A 61 -21.14 5.26 1.49
N MET A 62 -19.81 5.20 1.45
CA MET A 62 -18.95 6.29 1.94
C MET A 62 -19.10 7.54 1.08
N PHE A 63 -19.23 7.38 -0.24
CA PHE A 63 -19.44 8.50 -1.14
C PHE A 63 -20.77 9.21 -0.84
N GLU A 64 -21.86 8.46 -0.64
CA GLU A 64 -23.18 8.99 -0.30
C GLU A 64 -23.20 9.76 1.03
N ARG A 65 -22.33 9.39 1.97
CA ARG A 65 -22.18 10.05 3.28
C ARG A 65 -21.28 11.28 3.24
N GLY A 66 -20.67 11.59 2.10
CA GLY A 66 -19.69 12.67 1.96
C GLY A 66 -18.29 12.30 2.46
N GLU A 67 -18.05 11.04 2.83
CA GLU A 67 -16.74 10.50 3.21
C GLU A 67 -15.91 10.18 1.95
N TYR A 68 -15.63 11.20 1.15
CA TYR A 68 -15.08 11.03 -0.20
C TYR A 68 -13.69 10.40 -0.20
N LYS A 69 -12.81 10.76 0.73
CA LYS A 69 -11.47 10.18 0.80
C LYS A 69 -11.54 8.67 0.97
N GLU A 70 -12.32 8.21 1.95
CA GLU A 70 -12.58 6.80 2.21
C GLU A 70 -13.27 6.11 1.03
N ALA A 71 -14.21 6.79 0.36
CA ALA A 71 -14.87 6.26 -0.82
C ALA A 71 -13.88 5.95 -1.95
N TYR A 72 -13.03 6.90 -2.33
CA TYR A 72 -12.04 6.69 -3.40
C TYR A 72 -10.99 5.65 -2.99
N ALA A 73 -10.56 5.64 -1.72
CA ALA A 73 -9.61 4.65 -1.21
C ALA A 73 -10.16 3.23 -1.27
N LEU A 74 -11.42 3.02 -0.88
CA LEU A 74 -12.07 1.72 -0.94
C LEU A 74 -12.28 1.24 -2.39
N ALA A 75 -12.56 2.14 -3.32
CA ALA A 75 -12.65 1.79 -4.74
C ALA A 75 -11.29 1.34 -5.31
N ALA A 76 -10.22 2.06 -5.00
CA ALA A 76 -8.86 1.66 -5.37
C ALA A 76 -8.48 0.32 -4.72
N GLN A 77 -8.83 0.13 -3.45
CA GLN A 77 -8.58 -1.14 -2.74
C GLN A 77 -9.33 -2.31 -3.38
N ALA A 78 -10.60 -2.14 -3.77
CA ALA A 78 -11.38 -3.16 -4.45
C ALA A 78 -10.69 -3.62 -5.74
N LEU A 79 -10.24 -2.67 -6.57
CA LEU A 79 -9.56 -2.98 -7.82
C LEU A 79 -8.20 -3.65 -7.60
N ARG A 80 -7.41 -3.18 -6.63
CA ARG A 80 -6.13 -3.79 -6.27
C ARG A 80 -6.29 -5.23 -5.80
N LEU A 81 -7.26 -5.48 -4.93
CA LEU A 81 -7.57 -6.82 -4.43
C LEU A 81 -7.91 -7.74 -5.61
N TYR A 82 -8.85 -7.31 -6.46
CA TYR A 82 -9.27 -8.09 -7.61
C TYR A 82 -8.10 -8.42 -8.55
N LEU A 83 -7.30 -7.42 -8.94
CA LEU A 83 -6.18 -7.61 -9.86
C LEU A 83 -5.05 -8.47 -9.25
N SER A 84 -4.81 -8.36 -7.95
CA SER A 84 -3.83 -9.20 -7.26
C SER A 84 -4.21 -10.67 -7.34
N TYR A 85 -5.45 -11.01 -6.99
CA TYR A 85 -5.90 -12.40 -6.96
C TYR A 85 -6.19 -12.97 -8.35
N LYS A 86 -6.74 -12.17 -9.28
CA LYS A 86 -6.96 -12.59 -10.67
C LYS A 86 -5.67 -13.04 -11.37
N HIS A 87 -4.54 -12.48 -10.97
CA HIS A 87 -3.23 -12.79 -11.53
C HIS A 87 -2.34 -13.62 -10.60
N ASP A 88 -2.95 -14.33 -9.63
CA ASP A 88 -2.30 -15.26 -8.69
C ASP A 88 -1.15 -14.64 -7.87
N LEU A 89 -1.16 -13.32 -7.66
CA LEU A 89 -0.19 -12.64 -6.80
C LEU A 89 -0.52 -12.83 -5.32
N LYS A 90 -1.82 -12.98 -4.99
CA LYS A 90 -2.38 -13.30 -3.66
C LYS A 90 -1.74 -12.52 -2.50
N LYS A 91 -1.39 -11.25 -2.74
CA LYS A 91 -0.77 -10.37 -1.75
C LYS A 91 -1.32 -8.96 -1.84
N GLU A 92 -1.16 -8.20 -0.77
CA GLU A 92 -1.45 -6.77 -0.83
C GLU A 92 -0.43 -6.07 -1.74
N LEU A 93 -0.95 -5.24 -2.63
CA LEU A 93 -0.17 -4.45 -3.57
C LEU A 93 -0.54 -2.99 -3.42
N THR A 94 0.37 -2.10 -3.74
CA THR A 94 0.10 -0.67 -3.95
C THR A 94 -0.43 -0.42 -5.36
N ASN A 95 -1.05 0.75 -5.60
CA ASN A 95 -1.50 1.14 -6.94
C ASN A 95 -0.36 1.06 -7.97
N TYR A 96 0.84 1.52 -7.57
CA TYR A 96 2.03 1.49 -8.41
C TYR A 96 2.46 0.06 -8.77
N GLU A 97 2.52 -0.83 -7.78
CA GLU A 97 2.93 -2.23 -8.01
C GLU A 97 1.97 -2.98 -8.92
N VAL A 98 0.66 -2.74 -8.81
CA VAL A 98 -0.33 -3.33 -9.73
C VAL A 98 -0.07 -2.85 -11.16
N ILE A 99 0.14 -1.55 -11.39
CA ILE A 99 0.39 -1.03 -12.73
C ILE A 99 1.72 -1.53 -13.30
N GLU A 100 2.77 -1.56 -12.51
CA GLU A 100 4.07 -2.09 -12.94
C GLU A 100 3.98 -3.58 -13.28
N PHE A 101 3.22 -4.35 -12.50
CA PHE A 101 2.95 -5.74 -12.81
C PHE A 101 2.24 -5.89 -14.17
N LEU A 102 1.12 -5.18 -14.38
CA LEU A 102 0.36 -5.27 -15.63
C LEU A 102 1.21 -4.88 -16.85
N LYS A 103 2.04 -3.83 -16.74
CA LYS A 103 2.97 -3.43 -17.80
C LYS A 103 4.00 -4.52 -18.11
N LYS A 104 4.63 -5.08 -17.08
CA LYS A 104 5.64 -6.15 -17.23
C LYS A 104 5.06 -7.38 -17.91
N GLN A 105 3.80 -7.71 -17.60
CA GLN A 105 3.07 -8.82 -18.22
C GLN A 105 2.43 -8.46 -19.58
N LYS A 106 2.63 -7.22 -20.08
CA LYS A 106 2.02 -6.70 -21.31
C LYS A 106 0.48 -6.80 -21.33
N LEU A 107 -0.14 -6.70 -20.15
CA LEU A 107 -1.59 -6.71 -19.98
C LEU A 107 -2.17 -5.30 -20.14
N PRO A 108 -3.45 -5.16 -20.52
CA PRO A 108 -4.15 -3.88 -20.50
C PRO A 108 -4.12 -3.26 -19.10
N TYR A 109 -3.66 -2.02 -19.00
CA TYR A 109 -3.48 -1.32 -17.71
C TYR A 109 -4.06 0.10 -17.70
N LYS A 110 -4.55 0.62 -18.84
CA LYS A 110 -4.91 2.03 -18.97
C LYS A 110 -6.09 2.40 -18.08
N GLU A 111 -7.11 1.55 -18.05
CA GLU A 111 -8.32 1.70 -17.26
C GLU A 111 -8.02 1.59 -15.76
N ALA A 112 -7.19 0.61 -15.37
CA ALA A 112 -6.74 0.48 -13.99
C ALA A 112 -5.90 1.69 -13.55
N LYS A 113 -5.04 2.21 -14.43
CA LYS A 113 -4.25 3.41 -14.18
C LYS A 113 -5.14 4.65 -14.03
N GLU A 114 -6.12 4.82 -14.92
CA GLU A 114 -7.12 5.91 -14.84
C GLU A 114 -7.83 5.88 -13.48
N CYS A 115 -8.31 4.71 -13.07
CA CYS A 115 -8.93 4.52 -11.74
C CYS A 115 -7.99 4.93 -10.61
N PHE A 116 -6.75 4.43 -10.60
CA PHE A 116 -5.81 4.72 -9.52
C PHE A 116 -5.34 6.17 -9.48
N ASP A 117 -5.16 6.80 -10.63
CA ASP A 117 -4.80 8.22 -10.71
C ASP A 117 -5.91 9.10 -10.12
N LEU A 118 -7.17 8.86 -10.50
CA LEU A 118 -8.33 9.59 -9.94
C LEU A 118 -8.47 9.39 -8.43
N CYS A 119 -8.29 8.17 -7.92
CA CYS A 119 -8.29 7.90 -6.48
C CYS A 119 -7.18 8.64 -5.74
N THR A 120 -5.97 8.60 -6.29
CA THR A 120 -4.79 9.28 -5.71
C THR A 120 -5.01 10.79 -5.58
N LEU A 121 -5.63 11.44 -6.58
CA LEU A 121 -5.89 12.89 -6.55
C LEU A 121 -6.77 13.31 -5.35
N VAL A 122 -7.78 12.51 -5.02
CA VAL A 122 -8.70 12.76 -3.91
C VAL A 122 -8.08 12.37 -2.57
N GLU A 123 -7.39 11.23 -2.49
CA GLU A 123 -6.76 10.75 -1.26
C GLU A 123 -5.75 11.73 -0.67
N PHE A 124 -4.98 12.39 -1.53
CA PHE A 124 -3.96 13.36 -1.15
C PHE A 124 -4.49 14.81 -1.12
N ALA A 125 -5.81 15.00 -1.13
CA ALA A 125 -6.51 16.28 -1.04
C ALA A 125 -6.08 17.34 -2.09
N LYS A 126 -5.52 16.89 -3.22
CA LYS A 126 -5.11 17.77 -4.32
C LYS A 126 -6.28 18.17 -5.22
N TYR A 127 -7.44 17.54 -5.04
CA TYR A 127 -8.57 17.66 -5.92
C TYR A 127 -9.89 17.59 -5.14
N LYS A 128 -10.84 18.45 -5.51
CA LYS A 128 -12.20 18.42 -4.95
C LYS A 128 -12.94 17.22 -5.54
N PRO A 129 -13.46 16.29 -4.73
CA PRO A 129 -14.21 15.13 -5.21
C PRO A 129 -15.37 15.55 -6.12
N LYS A 130 -15.50 14.88 -7.26
CA LYS A 130 -16.58 15.07 -8.22
C LYS A 130 -17.34 13.78 -8.42
N LYS A 131 -18.67 13.87 -8.49
CA LYS A 131 -19.54 12.70 -8.62
C LYS A 131 -19.31 11.99 -9.96
N GLU A 132 -19.02 12.74 -11.00
CA GLU A 132 -18.75 12.24 -12.34
C GLU A 132 -17.48 11.37 -12.34
N ASP A 133 -16.40 11.87 -11.74
CA ASP A 133 -15.13 11.14 -11.62
C ASP A 133 -15.28 9.89 -10.76
N TYR A 134 -16.06 9.97 -9.67
CA TYR A 134 -16.34 8.82 -8.83
C TYR A 134 -17.17 7.76 -9.55
N ASN A 135 -18.23 8.16 -10.28
CA ASN A 135 -19.03 7.24 -11.08
C ASN A 135 -18.19 6.57 -12.17
N ARG A 136 -17.23 7.30 -12.76
CA ARG A 136 -16.28 6.75 -13.72
C ARG A 136 -15.40 5.67 -13.08
N ILE A 137 -14.85 5.93 -11.89
CA ILE A 137 -14.10 4.93 -11.11
C ILE A 137 -14.96 3.69 -10.85
N VAL A 138 -16.17 3.87 -10.32
CA VAL A 138 -17.08 2.75 -10.04
C VAL A 138 -17.33 1.91 -11.28
N SER A 139 -17.61 2.55 -12.41
CA SER A 139 -17.87 1.87 -13.69
C SER A 139 -16.66 1.05 -14.15
N ILE A 140 -15.44 1.59 -13.99
CA ILE A 140 -14.20 0.86 -14.31
C ILE A 140 -14.08 -0.37 -13.41
N VAL A 141 -14.26 -0.22 -12.09
CA VAL A 141 -14.14 -1.35 -11.16
C VAL A 141 -15.19 -2.42 -11.48
N GLU A 142 -16.44 -2.05 -11.72
CA GLU A 142 -17.51 -2.99 -12.10
C GLU A 142 -17.17 -3.74 -13.40
N ALA A 143 -16.61 -3.06 -14.40
CA ALA A 143 -16.17 -3.70 -15.64
C ALA A 143 -15.07 -4.76 -15.40
N PHE A 144 -14.20 -4.56 -14.42
CA PHE A 144 -13.22 -5.57 -14.01
C PHE A 144 -13.89 -6.75 -13.28
N LEU A 145 -14.83 -6.48 -12.36
CA LEU A 145 -15.47 -7.51 -11.54
C LEU A 145 -16.41 -8.43 -12.34
N GLY A 146 -16.92 -7.94 -13.48
CA GLY A 146 -17.90 -8.65 -14.30
C GLY A 146 -19.33 -8.55 -13.74
N PRO A 147 -20.32 -9.16 -14.42
CA PRO A 147 -21.69 -9.25 -13.91
C PRO A 147 -21.72 -9.86 -12.50
#